data_AF-A0A7M7PEP6-F1
#
_entry.id   AF-A0A7M7PEP6-F1
#
_cell.length_a   1.000
_cell.length_b   1.000
_cell.length_c   1.000
_cell.angle_alpha   90.00
_cell.angle_beta   90.00
_cell.angle_gamma   90.00
#
_symmetry.space_group_name_H-M   'P 1'
#
loop_
_entity.id
_entity.type
_entity.pdbx_description
1 polymer ?
#
loop_
_entity_poly.entity_id
_entity_poly.type
_entity_poly.pdbx_seq_one_letter_code
_entity_poly.pdbx_strand_id
1 'polypeptide(L)'
;MAKGGAKSELTCLEFINFWLCSIFTHAVAPSSVRSKNTSKTAQKSPPIFIVGTHRESVKGDAKEKKKKIGSAFKKIREHIMKKPFECHVVPKYYAIENSLEDKDEELVALRRHIEKVAMEEPYMGEEIPLRWLLFEEALAADKINYMSLDQTKELMQPVMMNSEHELLTMLTFYHDLGYVVYYGGIGDQQSLLKDMVILNPQWLIDVFKQVITILDPAKKLSKEAERRSTESEGTLIQSGCDDARRSLTIARDGIMNDAWTTLQKDGILEDRLIQYMWQGFSEHKKALVQLMAKFDLICEAPVERLQQEQQDGVDTEKRYYVPSRLTSEFPPDEFAQIKTSTDFYVDFRGFLPDGLFHRLMTRAVRWMDERNGVPVNLFHRHISLMVDEVHCALLEMLPPLEATIKVTVFRGAVADSDHDGDSHKPPAPSAVREVMDFVTETLDSLRQHWARMIEYDVCFLCPKCSMKKLLKDCYKGMSLNCGIHIIPTAAIRFKFGMSVEGVEPGNESPISMSVKGVEPGNESPISMSVKGVEPGNESPISMSVKGVEPGNESPITSKESIKSVPHLFHV
;
A
#
# COMPACT_ATOMS: atom_id res chain seq x y z
N MET A 1 0.44 14.39 19.67
CA MET A 1 1.29 13.20 19.89
C MET A 1 0.52 12.13 20.64
N ALA A 2 0.08 11.07 19.97
CA ALA A 2 -0.30 9.82 20.62
C ALA A 2 1.00 9.07 20.98
N LYS A 3 1.14 8.71 22.26
CA LYS A 3 2.21 7.83 22.74
C LYS A 3 1.63 6.42 22.76
N GLY A 4 2.10 5.54 21.88
CA GLY A 4 1.73 4.12 21.86
C GLY A 4 1.85 3.56 20.44
N GLY A 5 2.79 2.64 20.24
CA GLY A 5 3.16 2.08 18.94
C GLY A 5 4.62 2.38 18.61
N ALA A 6 5.41 1.35 18.38
CA ALA A 6 6.87 1.37 18.29
C ALA A 6 7.44 2.62 17.58
N LYS A 7 8.21 3.42 18.33
CA LYS A 7 9.10 4.44 17.76
C LYS A 7 10.17 3.74 16.90
N SER A 8 9.86 3.52 15.64
CA SER A 8 10.89 3.60 14.61
C SER A 8 11.30 5.07 14.57
N GLU A 9 12.34 5.46 15.30
CA GLU A 9 12.91 6.82 15.18
C GLU A 9 13.63 6.92 13.84
N LEU A 10 12.84 7.01 12.76
CA LEU A 10 13.35 7.33 11.43
C LEU A 10 14.18 8.61 11.55
N THR A 11 15.41 8.56 11.03
CA THR A 11 16.23 9.74 10.82
C THR A 11 15.49 10.72 9.90
N CYS A 12 15.85 12.00 9.93
CA CYS A 12 15.25 12.99 9.03
C CYS A 12 15.38 12.59 7.54
N LEU A 13 16.47 11.92 7.16
CA LEU A 13 16.67 11.46 5.77
C LEU A 13 15.76 10.28 5.42
N GLU A 14 15.53 9.35 6.34
CA GLU A 14 14.58 8.26 6.15
C GLU A 14 13.14 8.79 6.07
N PHE A 15 12.80 9.79 6.90
CA PHE A 15 11.50 10.44 6.84
C PHE A 15 11.27 11.20 5.51
N ILE A 16 12.26 11.95 5.03
CA ILE A 16 12.20 12.60 3.71
C ILE A 16 12.05 11.55 2.61
N ASN A 17 12.82 10.47 2.68
CA ASN A 17 12.72 9.37 1.71
C ASN A 17 11.34 8.72 1.71
N PHE A 18 10.75 8.49 2.89
CA PHE A 18 9.41 7.95 3.04
C PHE A 18 8.36 8.80 2.30
N TRP A 19 8.41 10.13 2.45
CA TRP A 19 7.48 11.03 1.76
C TRP A 19 7.71 11.07 0.25
N LEU A 20 8.98 11.12 -0.19
CA LEU A 20 9.31 11.10 -1.61
C LEU A 20 8.87 9.80 -2.28
N CYS A 21 9.10 8.65 -1.63
CA CYS A 21 8.57 7.38 -2.09
C CYS A 21 7.04 7.40 -2.12
N SER A 22 6.37 7.85 -1.04
CA SER A 22 4.90 7.95 -0.99
C SER A 22 4.33 8.72 -2.18
N ILE A 23 4.85 9.92 -2.45
CA ILE A 23 4.42 10.73 -3.61
C ILE A 23 4.68 9.99 -4.92
N PHE A 24 5.89 9.44 -5.07
CA PHE A 24 6.28 8.71 -6.28
C PHE A 24 5.39 7.49 -6.54
N THR A 25 4.96 6.76 -5.51
CA THR A 25 4.10 5.58 -5.68
C THR A 25 2.75 5.89 -6.33
N HIS A 26 2.25 7.11 -6.14
CA HIS A 26 1.00 7.61 -6.72
C HIS A 26 1.21 8.45 -7.98
N ALA A 27 2.45 8.69 -8.40
CA ALA A 27 2.72 9.45 -9.60
C ALA A 27 2.14 8.73 -10.83
N VAL A 28 1.32 9.45 -11.60
CA VAL A 28 0.76 8.93 -12.85
C VAL A 28 1.89 8.91 -13.88
N ALA A 29 2.26 7.73 -14.36
CA ALA A 29 3.12 7.63 -15.54
C ALA A 29 2.39 8.33 -16.69
N PRO A 30 3.00 9.31 -17.38
CA PRO A 30 2.32 10.05 -18.43
C PRO A 30 1.81 9.09 -19.50
N SER A 31 0.49 8.89 -19.52
CA SER A 31 -0.21 8.18 -20.57
C SER A 31 -0.04 8.98 -21.86
N SER A 32 0.61 8.35 -22.84
CA SER A 32 0.47 8.64 -24.28
C SER A 32 0.79 10.04 -24.86
N VAL A 33 1.22 11.05 -24.11
CA VAL A 33 1.93 12.19 -24.73
C VAL A 33 3.40 11.82 -24.91
N ARG A 34 3.66 10.84 -25.80
CA ARG A 34 4.99 10.68 -26.42
C ARG A 34 5.19 11.85 -27.38
N SER A 35 5.38 13.06 -26.84
CA SER A 35 6.12 14.07 -27.58
C SER A 35 7.52 13.50 -27.78
N LYS A 36 7.84 13.14 -29.03
CA LYS A 36 9.16 12.61 -29.42
C LYS A 36 10.30 13.63 -29.26
N ASN A 37 10.06 14.80 -28.65
CA ASN A 37 10.96 15.94 -28.62
C ASN A 37 11.15 16.56 -27.22
N THR A 38 11.30 15.76 -26.16
CA THR A 38 11.83 16.29 -24.88
C THR A 38 13.18 15.68 -24.58
N SER A 39 14.19 16.54 -24.47
CA SER A 39 15.53 16.20 -23.99
C SER A 39 15.46 15.46 -22.65
N LYS A 40 16.47 14.64 -22.35
CA LYS A 40 16.60 13.81 -21.13
C LYS A 40 16.64 14.59 -19.79
N THR A 41 16.31 15.88 -19.78
CA THR A 41 16.52 16.81 -18.65
C THR A 41 15.25 17.52 -18.17
N ALA A 42 14.07 17.23 -18.72
CA ALA A 42 12.82 17.85 -18.25
C ALA A 42 12.33 17.19 -16.95
N GLN A 43 11.95 18.03 -15.98
CA GLN A 43 11.30 17.60 -14.73
C GLN A 43 9.99 16.86 -15.04
N LYS A 44 9.67 15.81 -14.28
CA LYS A 44 8.44 15.02 -14.44
C LYS A 44 7.34 15.45 -13.46
N SER A 45 6.09 15.25 -13.86
CA SER A 45 4.91 15.45 -13.03
C SER A 45 4.60 14.23 -12.14
N PRO A 46 4.18 14.42 -10.88
CA PRO A 46 4.01 15.70 -10.21
C PRO A 46 5.37 16.31 -9.80
N PRO A 47 5.53 17.64 -9.87
CA PRO A 47 6.72 18.32 -9.40
C PRO A 47 6.77 18.34 -7.86
N ILE A 48 7.94 18.08 -7.28
CA ILE A 48 8.15 18.01 -5.83
C ILE A 48 9.11 19.12 -5.39
N PHE A 49 8.64 20.02 -4.54
CA PHE A 49 9.48 21.05 -3.91
C PHE A 49 9.99 20.57 -2.56
N ILE A 50 11.30 20.76 -2.31
CA ILE A 50 11.90 20.58 -0.98
C ILE A 50 11.97 21.94 -0.29
N VAL A 51 11.24 22.08 0.81
CA VAL A 51 11.14 23.32 1.58
C VAL A 51 11.52 23.04 3.04
N GLY A 52 12.58 23.70 3.51
CA GLY A 52 12.92 23.78 4.93
C GLY A 52 12.22 24.97 5.55
N THR A 53 11.40 24.74 6.57
CA THR A 53 10.67 25.78 7.30
C THR A 53 11.40 26.20 8.58
N HIS A 54 10.99 27.32 9.18
CA HIS A 54 11.54 27.84 10.44
C HIS A 54 13.06 28.06 10.40
N ARG A 55 13.54 28.62 9.28
CA ARG A 55 14.97 28.91 9.04
C ARG A 55 15.65 29.57 10.24
N GLU A 56 14.96 30.47 10.95
CA GLU A 56 15.53 31.22 12.07
C GLU A 56 15.73 30.37 13.34
N SER A 57 15.10 29.22 13.44
CA SER A 57 15.29 28.26 14.55
C SER A 57 16.66 27.56 14.52
N VAL A 58 17.41 27.68 13.41
CA VAL A 58 18.77 27.14 13.31
C VAL A 58 19.71 27.98 14.18
N LYS A 59 20.42 27.33 15.12
CA LYS A 59 21.38 28.01 16.01
C LYS A 59 22.58 28.58 15.23
N GLY A 60 23.04 29.75 15.61
CA GLY A 60 24.25 30.41 15.08
C GLY A 60 23.95 31.79 14.49
N ASP A 61 25.00 32.49 14.06
CA ASP A 61 24.85 33.74 13.31
C ASP A 61 24.35 33.50 11.87
N ALA A 62 24.05 34.57 11.13
CA ALA A 62 23.50 34.47 9.77
C ALA A 62 24.37 33.63 8.81
N LYS A 63 25.70 33.71 8.93
CA LYS A 63 26.64 32.96 8.10
C LYS A 63 26.67 31.48 8.50
N GLU A 64 26.67 31.21 9.80
CA GLU A 64 26.60 29.85 10.33
C GLU A 64 25.28 29.16 9.97
N LYS A 65 24.14 29.85 10.10
CA LYS A 65 22.82 29.34 9.69
C LYS A 65 22.84 28.95 8.21
N LYS A 66 23.27 29.86 7.33
CA LYS A 66 23.37 29.61 5.88
C LYS A 66 24.25 28.40 5.56
N LYS A 67 25.38 28.24 6.24
CA LYS A 67 26.27 27.08 6.07
C LYS A 67 25.62 25.78 6.53
N LYS A 68 24.95 25.77 7.69
CA LYS A 68 24.26 24.59 8.22
C LYS A 68 23.11 24.13 7.31
N ILE A 69 22.28 25.07 6.86
CA ILE A 69 21.19 24.81 5.91
C ILE A 69 21.73 24.28 4.59
N GLY A 70 22.75 24.93 4.03
CA GLY A 70 23.39 24.49 2.79
C GLY A 70 23.96 23.07 2.90
N SER A 71 24.59 22.73 4.02
CA SER A 71 25.08 21.37 4.31
C SER A 71 23.94 20.36 4.41
N ALA A 72 22.84 20.70 5.08
CA ALA A 72 21.66 19.84 5.18
C ALA A 72 21.04 19.58 3.79
N PHE A 73 20.83 20.63 2.99
CA PHE A 73 20.31 20.50 1.63
C PHE A 73 21.25 19.71 0.71
N LYS A 74 22.57 19.85 0.88
CA LYS A 74 23.55 19.03 0.16
C LYS A 74 23.37 17.54 0.47
N LYS A 75 23.25 17.17 1.75
CA LYS A 75 23.00 15.78 2.17
C LYS A 75 21.68 15.24 1.60
N ILE A 76 20.62 16.06 1.60
CA ILE A 76 19.32 15.68 1.04
C ILE A 76 19.44 15.44 -0.48
N ARG A 77 20.12 16.33 -1.22
CA ARG A 77 20.37 16.12 -2.66
C ARG A 77 21.14 14.84 -2.91
N GLU A 78 22.24 14.62 -2.19
CA GLU A 78 23.07 13.42 -2.33
C GLU A 78 22.28 12.13 -2.08
N HIS A 79 21.34 12.16 -1.12
CA HIS A 79 20.45 11.03 -0.82
C HIS A 79 19.37 10.80 -1.88
N ILE A 80 18.97 11.84 -2.62
CA ILE A 80 17.97 11.77 -3.68
C ILE A 80 18.61 11.34 -5.01
N MET A 81 19.88 11.66 -5.25
CA MET A 81 20.58 11.31 -6.49
C MET A 81 20.46 9.82 -6.82
N LYS A 82 20.19 9.52 -8.08
CA LYS A 82 20.02 8.18 -8.65
C LYS A 82 18.79 7.41 -8.14
N LYS A 83 17.91 8.03 -7.35
CA LYS A 83 16.63 7.44 -6.98
C LYS A 83 15.58 7.69 -8.07
N PRO A 84 14.60 6.78 -8.24
CA PRO A 84 13.64 6.89 -9.33
C PRO A 84 12.82 8.19 -9.30
N PHE A 85 12.56 8.72 -8.10
CA PHE A 85 11.83 9.97 -7.91
C PHE A 85 12.68 11.25 -8.07
N GLU A 86 13.99 11.15 -8.30
CA GLU A 86 14.86 12.32 -8.51
C GLU A 86 14.32 13.24 -9.60
N CYS A 87 13.83 12.65 -10.70
CA CYS A 87 13.30 13.38 -11.84
C CYS A 87 12.02 14.20 -11.56
N HIS A 88 11.38 14.00 -10.41
CA HIS A 88 10.24 14.80 -9.95
C HIS A 88 10.66 15.96 -9.06
N VAL A 89 11.86 15.92 -8.47
CA VAL A 89 12.29 16.93 -7.49
C VAL A 89 12.80 18.19 -8.20
N VAL A 90 12.20 19.33 -7.85
CA VAL A 90 12.63 20.65 -8.34
C VAL A 90 14.08 20.90 -7.88
N PRO A 91 15.02 21.25 -8.78
CA PRO A 91 16.42 21.44 -8.41
C PRO A 91 16.65 22.54 -7.36
N LYS A 92 15.81 23.57 -7.28
CA LYS A 92 15.96 24.63 -6.27
C LYS A 92 15.25 24.25 -4.97
N TYR A 93 16.00 24.30 -3.85
CA TYR A 93 15.45 24.05 -2.51
C TYR A 93 15.34 25.38 -1.79
N TYR A 94 14.31 25.51 -0.95
CA TYR A 94 13.99 26.76 -0.29
C TYR A 94 14.11 26.61 1.22
N ALA A 95 14.72 27.59 1.88
CA ALA A 95 14.71 27.68 3.34
C ALA A 95 13.92 28.93 3.71
N ILE A 96 12.69 28.76 4.18
CA ILE A 96 11.74 29.85 4.46
C ILE A 96 11.59 30.11 5.95
N GLU A 97 11.14 31.32 6.28
CA GLU A 97 10.75 31.68 7.64
C GLU A 97 9.25 32.04 7.69
N ASN A 98 8.45 31.10 8.20
CA ASN A 98 6.99 31.19 8.21
C ASN A 98 6.48 32.41 9.00
N SER A 99 7.21 32.81 10.05
CA SER A 99 6.81 33.93 10.92
C SER A 99 6.91 35.31 10.26
N LEU A 100 7.57 35.42 9.11
CA LEU A 100 7.76 36.67 8.38
C LEU A 100 6.74 36.86 7.25
N GLU A 101 5.97 35.82 6.91
CA GLU A 101 4.98 35.84 5.83
C GLU A 101 5.57 36.49 4.55
N ASP A 102 4.90 37.49 3.98
CA ASP A 102 5.29 38.16 2.73
C ASP A 102 6.58 38.98 2.83
N LYS A 103 7.14 39.15 4.04
CA LYS A 103 8.43 39.82 4.25
C LYS A 103 9.62 38.88 4.02
N ASP A 104 9.41 37.56 3.97
CA ASP A 104 10.48 36.61 3.65
C ASP A 104 10.68 36.53 2.14
N GLU A 105 11.78 37.09 1.64
CA GLU A 105 12.11 37.08 0.21
C GLU A 105 12.19 35.66 -0.38
N GLU A 106 12.62 34.68 0.42
CA GLU A 106 12.67 33.26 0.02
C GLU A 106 11.26 32.66 -0.15
N LEU A 107 10.30 33.00 0.71
CA LEU A 107 8.89 32.58 0.56
C LEU A 107 8.27 33.20 -0.70
N VAL A 108 8.49 34.49 -0.95
CA VAL A 108 8.00 35.14 -2.16
C VAL A 108 8.63 34.52 -3.41
N ALA A 109 9.93 34.21 -3.36
CA ALA A 109 10.62 33.52 -4.45
C ALA A 109 10.17 32.06 -4.63
N LEU A 110 9.70 31.40 -3.56
CA LEU A 110 9.09 30.07 -3.64
C LEU A 110 7.73 30.15 -4.36
N ARG A 111 6.85 31.07 -3.96
CA ARG A 111 5.53 31.25 -4.59
C ARG A 111 5.62 31.51 -6.10
N ARG A 112 6.48 32.46 -6.51
CA ARG A 112 6.71 32.73 -7.95
C ARG A 112 7.23 31.51 -8.71
N HIS A 113 8.05 30.68 -8.07
CA HIS A 113 8.58 29.49 -8.72
C HIS A 113 7.55 28.36 -8.79
N ILE A 114 6.69 28.22 -7.78
CA ILE A 114 5.54 27.31 -7.82
C ILE A 114 4.61 27.71 -8.98
N GLU A 115 4.26 28.99 -9.10
CA GLU A 115 3.45 29.50 -10.22
C GLU A 115 4.09 29.20 -11.57
N LYS A 116 5.40 29.45 -11.71
CA LYS A 116 6.14 29.16 -12.94
C LYS A 116 6.11 27.66 -13.29
N VAL A 117 6.41 26.78 -12.33
CA VAL A 117 6.43 25.32 -12.56
C VAL A 117 5.02 24.81 -12.85
N ALA A 118 4.00 25.31 -12.12
CA ALA A 118 2.61 24.95 -12.37
C ALA A 118 2.20 25.31 -13.80
N MET A 119 2.56 26.49 -14.30
CA MET A 119 2.30 26.93 -15.69
C MET A 119 3.02 26.08 -16.77
N GLU A 120 4.05 25.33 -16.40
CA GLU A 120 4.79 24.42 -17.29
C GLU A 120 4.22 22.99 -17.27
N GLU A 121 3.23 22.69 -16.44
CA GLU A 121 2.62 21.35 -16.36
C GLU A 121 1.86 20.99 -17.66
N PRO A 122 1.83 19.69 -18.05
CA PRO A 122 1.32 19.28 -19.37
C PRO A 122 -0.16 19.59 -19.61
N TYR A 123 -0.97 19.67 -18.54
CA TYR A 123 -2.40 19.95 -18.60
C TYR A 123 -2.72 21.45 -18.63
N MET A 124 -1.74 22.33 -18.43
CA MET A 124 -1.98 23.77 -18.50
C MET A 124 -2.24 24.20 -19.94
N GLY A 125 -3.38 24.88 -20.15
CA GLY A 125 -3.86 25.27 -21.47
C GLY A 125 -4.85 24.28 -22.09
N GLU A 126 -5.19 23.18 -21.42
CA GLU A 126 -6.32 22.34 -21.81
C GLU A 126 -7.63 23.15 -21.73
N GLU A 127 -8.42 23.10 -22.81
CA GLU A 127 -9.69 23.81 -22.89
C GLU A 127 -10.78 22.99 -22.20
N ILE A 128 -11.46 23.62 -21.24
CA ILE A 128 -12.65 23.05 -20.60
C ILE A 128 -13.90 23.84 -21.00
N PRO A 129 -15.08 23.19 -21.12
CA PRO A 129 -16.31 23.90 -21.43
C PRO A 129 -16.61 25.00 -20.41
N LEU A 130 -16.82 26.23 -20.87
CA LEU A 130 -17.11 27.39 -20.00
C LEU A 130 -18.27 27.14 -19.03
N ARG A 131 -19.25 26.34 -19.47
CA ARG A 131 -20.43 26.00 -18.68
C ARG A 131 -20.13 25.11 -17.47
N TRP A 132 -18.99 24.42 -17.44
CA TRP A 132 -18.55 23.66 -16.26
C TRP A 132 -18.05 24.58 -15.14
N LEU A 133 -17.55 25.79 -15.46
CA LEU A 133 -17.17 26.76 -14.43
C LEU A 133 -18.38 27.20 -13.58
N LEU A 134 -19.59 27.20 -14.15
CA LEU A 134 -20.81 27.51 -13.40
C LEU A 134 -21.11 26.42 -12.35
N PHE A 135 -20.72 25.17 -12.62
CA PHE A 135 -20.78 24.11 -11.62
C PHE A 135 -19.77 24.39 -10.49
N GLU A 136 -18.54 24.81 -10.80
CA GLU A 136 -17.56 25.21 -9.79
C GLU A 136 -18.02 26.39 -8.94
N GLU A 137 -18.65 27.41 -9.56
CA GLU A 137 -19.23 28.53 -8.84
C GLU A 137 -20.35 28.08 -7.89
N ALA A 138 -21.20 27.15 -8.32
CA ALA A 138 -22.23 26.56 -7.47
C ALA A 138 -21.62 25.74 -6.31
N LEU A 139 -20.57 24.95 -6.58
CA LEU A 139 -19.80 24.22 -5.56
C LEU A 139 -19.18 25.18 -4.52
N ALA A 140 -18.74 26.36 -4.94
CA ALA A 140 -18.11 27.34 -4.06
C ALA A 140 -19.13 28.13 -3.22
N ALA A 141 -20.33 28.37 -3.76
CA ALA A 141 -21.38 29.15 -3.10
C ALA A 141 -22.02 28.40 -1.93
N ASP A 142 -22.27 27.09 -2.11
CA ASP A 142 -22.99 26.28 -1.14
C ASP A 142 -22.07 25.35 -0.35
N LYS A 143 -22.22 25.33 0.99
CA LYS A 143 -21.53 24.37 1.86
C LYS A 143 -22.22 23.00 1.87
N ILE A 144 -22.47 22.45 0.69
CA ILE A 144 -23.10 21.13 0.53
C ILE A 144 -21.98 20.09 0.41
N ASN A 145 -22.06 19.02 1.21
CA ASN A 145 -21.04 17.98 1.18
C ASN A 145 -21.28 16.93 0.08
N TYR A 146 -22.54 16.69 -0.25
CA TYR A 146 -22.99 15.70 -1.22
C TYR A 146 -24.39 16.06 -1.73
N MET A 147 -24.77 15.53 -2.89
CA MET A 147 -26.12 15.62 -3.43
C MET A 147 -26.45 14.37 -4.26
N SER A 148 -27.72 14.18 -4.58
CA SER A 148 -28.12 13.10 -5.50
C SER A 148 -27.74 13.42 -6.94
N LEU A 149 -27.72 12.41 -7.82
CA LEU A 149 -27.50 12.65 -9.25
C LEU A 149 -28.63 13.50 -9.84
N ASP A 150 -29.86 13.28 -9.41
CA ASP A 150 -31.02 14.06 -9.86
C ASP A 150 -30.96 15.52 -9.38
N GLN A 151 -30.56 15.76 -8.12
CA GLN A 151 -30.30 17.13 -7.63
C GLN A 151 -29.20 17.82 -8.43
N THR A 152 -28.15 17.08 -8.81
CA THR A 152 -27.08 17.59 -9.67
C THR A 152 -27.62 17.97 -11.06
N LYS A 153 -28.51 17.14 -11.63
CA LYS A 153 -29.17 17.42 -12.91
C LYS A 153 -30.02 18.68 -12.83
N GLU A 154 -30.82 18.83 -11.77
CA GLU A 154 -31.66 20.00 -11.53
C GLU A 154 -30.83 21.29 -11.40
N LEU A 155 -29.73 21.24 -10.65
CA LEU A 155 -28.80 22.37 -10.51
C LEU A 155 -28.22 22.80 -11.86
N MET A 156 -27.91 21.84 -12.73
CA MET A 156 -27.28 22.10 -14.03
C MET A 156 -28.29 22.34 -15.17
N GLN A 157 -29.59 22.11 -14.97
CA GLN A 157 -30.62 22.28 -16.01
C GLN A 157 -30.62 23.66 -16.70
N PRO A 158 -30.46 24.80 -16.00
CA PRO A 158 -30.45 26.12 -16.66
C PRO A 158 -29.26 26.34 -17.59
N VAL A 159 -28.23 25.49 -17.48
CA VAL A 159 -26.90 25.70 -18.06
C VAL A 159 -26.55 24.60 -19.08
N MET A 160 -26.98 23.35 -18.85
CA MET A 160 -26.71 22.20 -19.72
C MET A 160 -27.90 21.90 -20.64
N MET A 161 -27.70 22.09 -21.95
CA MET A 161 -28.66 21.65 -22.95
C MET A 161 -28.45 20.17 -23.32
N ASN A 162 -29.20 19.30 -22.63
CA ASN A 162 -29.61 17.97 -23.09
C ASN A 162 -28.50 16.99 -23.56
N SER A 163 -27.69 16.48 -22.62
CA SER A 163 -27.44 15.03 -22.56
C SER A 163 -26.94 14.66 -21.15
N GLU A 164 -27.54 13.65 -20.54
CA GLU A 164 -27.03 13.03 -19.31
C GLU A 164 -25.55 12.63 -19.45
N HIS A 165 -25.13 12.31 -20.67
CA HIS A 165 -23.75 12.04 -21.04
C HIS A 165 -22.79 13.20 -20.73
N GLU A 166 -23.18 14.46 -21.01
CA GLU A 166 -22.33 15.61 -20.72
C GLU A 166 -22.14 15.80 -19.21
N LEU A 167 -23.22 15.67 -18.43
CA LEU A 167 -23.15 15.73 -16.97
C LEU A 167 -22.23 14.65 -16.41
N LEU A 168 -22.40 13.41 -16.86
CA LEU A 168 -21.55 12.30 -16.41
C LEU A 168 -20.08 12.52 -16.80
N THR A 169 -19.82 13.08 -17.98
CA THR A 169 -18.46 13.43 -18.43
C THR A 169 -17.84 14.51 -17.54
N MET A 170 -18.59 15.56 -17.21
CA MET A 170 -18.16 16.61 -16.28
C MET A 170 -17.87 16.04 -14.88
N LEU A 171 -18.76 15.19 -14.35
CA LEU A 171 -18.58 14.55 -13.04
C LEU A 171 -17.36 13.63 -13.03
N THR A 172 -17.12 12.86 -14.09
CA THR A 172 -15.91 12.04 -14.24
C THR A 172 -14.66 12.91 -14.31
N PHE A 173 -14.68 14.02 -15.06
CA PHE A 173 -13.56 14.96 -15.11
C PHE A 173 -13.21 15.51 -13.73
N TYR A 174 -14.19 16.02 -12.97
CA TYR A 174 -13.95 16.52 -11.62
C TYR A 174 -13.63 15.42 -10.60
N HIS A 175 -14.06 14.18 -10.86
CA HIS A 175 -13.66 13.02 -10.10
C HIS A 175 -12.17 12.71 -10.26
N ASP A 176 -11.69 12.72 -11.50
CA ASP A 176 -10.28 12.45 -11.82
C ASP A 176 -9.35 13.54 -11.26
N LEU A 177 -9.82 14.79 -11.20
CA LEU A 177 -9.11 15.90 -10.54
C LEU A 177 -9.17 15.84 -9.01
N GLY A 178 -10.05 15.01 -8.44
CA GLY A 178 -10.26 14.91 -7.00
C GLY A 178 -11.03 16.08 -6.37
N TYR A 179 -11.75 16.88 -7.17
CA TYR A 179 -12.65 17.92 -6.66
C TYR A 179 -14.01 17.36 -6.26
N VAL A 180 -14.45 16.27 -6.89
CA VAL A 180 -15.69 15.56 -6.60
C VAL A 180 -15.39 14.06 -6.42
N VAL A 181 -16.22 13.32 -5.73
CA VAL A 181 -16.19 11.85 -5.75
C VAL A 181 -17.51 11.31 -6.27
N TYR A 182 -17.47 10.65 -7.43
CA TYR A 182 -18.64 10.10 -8.09
C TYR A 182 -18.33 8.74 -8.71
N TYR A 183 -19.06 7.70 -8.30
CA TYR A 183 -18.88 6.32 -8.75
C TYR A 183 -20.04 5.79 -9.60
N GLY A 184 -20.96 6.65 -10.04
CA GLY A 184 -22.07 6.31 -10.93
C GLY A 184 -21.78 6.37 -12.41
N GLY A 185 -20.52 6.20 -12.82
CA GLY A 185 -20.11 6.25 -14.21
C GLY A 185 -20.76 5.17 -15.10
N ILE A 186 -20.53 5.29 -16.41
CA ILE A 186 -21.21 4.55 -17.49
C ILE A 186 -21.15 3.01 -17.33
N GLY A 187 -20.21 2.45 -16.56
CA GLY A 187 -19.99 1.01 -16.40
C GLY A 187 -20.54 0.32 -15.13
N ASP A 188 -21.08 1.05 -14.14
CA ASP A 188 -21.40 0.49 -12.80
C ASP A 188 -22.88 0.72 -12.40
N GLN A 189 -23.80 0.29 -13.27
CA GLN A 189 -25.26 0.57 -13.22
C GLN A 189 -26.00 0.00 -12.00
N GLN A 190 -25.38 -0.91 -11.24
CA GLN A 190 -26.00 -1.64 -10.11
C GLN A 190 -25.54 -1.16 -8.72
N SER A 191 -24.65 -0.18 -8.66
CA SER A 191 -24.12 0.33 -7.38
C SER A 191 -25.06 1.32 -6.70
N LEU A 192 -25.25 1.24 -5.37
CA LEU A 192 -25.94 2.30 -4.60
C LEU A 192 -25.19 3.64 -4.68
N LEU A 193 -23.93 3.60 -5.11
CA LEU A 193 -23.08 4.77 -5.30
C LEU A 193 -23.46 5.59 -6.53
N LYS A 194 -24.31 5.05 -7.41
CA LYS A 194 -24.66 5.72 -8.67
C LYS A 194 -25.39 7.04 -8.47
N ASP A 195 -26.11 7.14 -7.36
CA ASP A 195 -26.93 8.30 -7.06
C ASP A 195 -26.24 9.27 -6.09
N MET A 196 -25.06 8.96 -5.56
CA MET A 196 -24.37 9.84 -4.61
C MET A 196 -23.22 10.59 -5.29
N VAL A 197 -23.36 11.91 -5.39
CA VAL A 197 -22.29 12.82 -5.84
C VAL A 197 -21.71 13.52 -4.63
N ILE A 198 -20.45 13.25 -4.30
CA ILE A 198 -19.77 13.87 -3.15
C ILE A 198 -19.04 15.12 -3.64
N LEU A 199 -19.55 16.28 -3.25
CA LEU A 199 -19.06 17.59 -3.67
C LEU A 199 -17.92 18.11 -2.79
N ASN A 200 -17.80 17.58 -1.57
CA ASN A 200 -16.73 17.93 -0.64
C ASN A 200 -15.90 16.67 -0.28
N PRO A 201 -14.82 16.38 -1.02
CA PRO A 201 -13.93 15.26 -0.71
C PRO A 201 -13.30 15.34 0.68
N GLN A 202 -13.08 16.55 1.22
CA GLN A 202 -12.54 16.71 2.58
C GLN A 202 -13.53 16.23 3.64
N TRP A 203 -14.83 16.48 3.45
CA TRP A 203 -15.87 15.91 4.31
C TRP A 203 -15.83 14.37 4.30
N LEU A 204 -15.74 13.76 3.12
CA LEU A 204 -15.64 12.30 3.00
C LEU A 204 -14.41 11.75 3.74
N ILE A 205 -13.26 12.41 3.56
CA ILE A 205 -12.02 12.06 4.27
C ILE A 205 -12.25 12.13 5.79
N ASP A 206 -12.93 13.16 6.28
CA ASP A 206 -13.19 13.34 7.70
C ASP A 206 -14.20 12.32 8.25
N VAL A 207 -15.15 11.86 7.43
CA VAL A 207 -16.02 10.72 7.74
C VAL A 207 -15.20 9.45 7.90
N PHE A 208 -14.32 9.13 6.94
CA PHE A 208 -13.49 7.92 7.01
C PHE A 208 -12.49 7.96 8.16
N LYS A 209 -11.91 9.14 8.47
CA LYS A 209 -10.99 9.32 9.59
C LYS A 209 -11.60 8.90 10.92
N GLN A 210 -12.92 9.05 11.11
CA GLN A 210 -13.58 8.62 12.35
C GLN A 210 -13.42 7.12 12.61
N VAL A 211 -13.27 6.33 11.55
CA VAL A 211 -13.09 4.87 11.59
C VAL A 211 -11.61 4.49 11.58
N ILE A 212 -10.85 5.04 10.62
CA ILE A 212 -9.49 4.53 10.31
C ILE A 212 -8.38 5.17 11.15
N THR A 213 -8.66 6.24 11.90
CA THR A 213 -7.65 6.92 12.72
C THR A 213 -7.84 6.68 14.22
N ILE A 214 -6.75 6.77 14.98
CA ILE A 214 -6.79 6.75 16.44
C ILE A 214 -7.33 8.10 16.91
N LEU A 215 -8.59 8.13 17.32
CA LEU A 215 -9.14 9.26 18.05
C LEU A 215 -8.66 9.18 19.50
N ASP A 216 -7.84 10.15 19.93
CA ASP A 216 -7.52 10.35 21.34
C ASP A 216 -8.85 10.63 22.09
N PRO A 217 -9.28 9.75 23.01
CA PRO A 217 -10.54 9.93 23.75
C PRO A 217 -10.60 11.28 24.47
N ALA A 218 -9.46 11.80 24.94
CA ALA A 218 -9.38 13.08 25.63
C ALA A 218 -9.71 14.27 24.72
N LYS A 219 -9.38 14.20 23.42
CA LYS A 219 -9.72 15.24 22.43
C LYS A 219 -11.17 15.19 21.97
N LYS A 220 -11.83 14.05 22.13
CA LYS A 220 -13.24 13.88 21.77
C LYS A 220 -14.14 14.38 22.88
N LEU A 221 -13.84 14.03 24.14
CA LEU A 221 -14.54 14.54 25.32
C LEU A 221 -14.47 16.06 25.42
N SER A 222 -13.35 16.70 25.05
CA SER A 222 -13.24 18.16 25.04
C SER A 222 -14.11 18.81 23.95
N LYS A 223 -14.12 18.26 22.73
CA LYS A 223 -14.96 18.76 21.62
C LYS A 223 -16.46 18.51 21.85
N GLU A 224 -16.82 17.40 22.49
CA GLU A 224 -18.21 17.10 22.85
C GLU A 224 -18.69 17.94 24.03
N ALA A 225 -17.83 18.24 25.00
CA ALA A 225 -18.14 19.19 26.08
C ALA A 225 -18.35 20.62 25.55
N GLU A 226 -17.57 21.05 24.55
CA GLU A 226 -17.77 22.34 23.87
C GLU A 226 -19.10 22.40 23.11
N ARG A 227 -19.47 21.34 22.38
CA ARG A 227 -20.78 21.26 21.69
C ARG A 227 -21.98 21.23 22.65
N ARG A 228 -21.88 20.51 23.77
CA ARG A 228 -22.94 20.51 24.81
C ARG A 228 -23.09 21.88 25.47
N SER A 229 -21.99 22.62 25.63
CA SER A 229 -22.03 23.98 26.19
C SER A 229 -22.77 24.95 25.27
N THR A 230 -22.66 24.81 23.95
CA THR A 230 -23.39 25.65 22.98
C THR A 230 -24.88 25.31 22.84
N GLU A 231 -25.30 24.09 23.19
CA GLU A 231 -26.72 23.66 23.10
C GLU A 231 -27.49 23.89 24.42
N SER A 232 -26.79 24.00 25.56
CA SER A 232 -27.42 24.12 26.88
C SER A 232 -27.90 25.53 27.28
N GLU A 233 -27.67 26.56 26.47
CA GLU A 233 -28.24 27.90 26.73
C GLU A 233 -29.73 28.01 26.33
N GLY A 234 -30.31 26.97 25.71
CA GLY A 234 -31.75 26.87 25.46
C GLY A 234 -32.38 25.72 26.26
N THR A 235 -33.37 26.06 27.10
CA THR A 235 -34.30 25.13 27.78
C THR A 235 -33.90 24.70 29.20
N LEU A 236 -34.21 25.59 30.15
CA LEU A 236 -34.56 25.21 31.52
C LEU A 236 -36.02 24.71 31.56
N ILE A 237 -36.26 23.64 32.33
CA ILE A 237 -37.51 23.10 32.92
C ILE A 237 -37.77 21.63 32.51
N GLN A 238 -37.49 20.67 33.41
CA GLN A 238 -38.46 19.99 34.29
C GLN A 238 -37.88 18.67 34.85
N SER A 239 -37.69 18.60 36.16
CA SER A 239 -37.21 17.43 36.91
C SER A 239 -38.34 16.43 37.20
N GLY A 240 -38.11 15.14 36.96
CA GLY A 240 -39.05 14.09 37.39
C GLY A 240 -38.95 12.72 36.71
N CYS A 241 -38.18 12.57 35.62
CA CYS A 241 -37.96 11.29 34.91
C CYS A 241 -36.47 10.94 34.76
N ASP A 242 -35.62 11.43 35.67
CA ASP A 242 -34.18 11.54 35.39
C ASP A 242 -33.38 10.26 35.67
N ASP A 243 -33.82 9.37 36.55
CA ASP A 243 -33.02 8.18 36.93
C ASP A 243 -33.11 7.01 35.95
N ALA A 244 -34.28 6.73 35.38
CA ALA A 244 -34.41 5.73 34.33
C ALA A 244 -33.73 6.20 33.03
N ARG A 245 -33.87 7.49 32.71
CA ARG A 245 -33.23 8.13 31.55
C ARG A 245 -31.71 8.22 31.74
N ARG A 246 -31.22 8.50 32.94
CA ARG A 246 -29.78 8.40 33.29
C ARG A 246 -29.29 6.97 33.17
N SER A 247 -30.01 5.99 33.70
CA SER A 247 -29.59 4.58 33.66
C SER A 247 -29.54 4.05 32.23
N LEU A 248 -30.51 4.41 31.39
CA LEU A 248 -30.51 4.12 29.94
C LEU A 248 -29.37 4.85 29.21
N THR A 249 -29.06 6.09 29.59
CA THR A 249 -27.94 6.85 28.99
C THR A 249 -26.59 6.28 29.42
N ILE A 250 -26.41 5.92 30.69
CA ILE A 250 -25.19 5.29 31.21
C ILE A 250 -24.98 3.89 30.61
N ALA A 251 -26.04 3.09 30.49
CA ALA A 251 -25.98 1.78 29.83
C ALA A 251 -25.64 1.92 28.34
N ARG A 252 -26.27 2.88 27.64
CA ARG A 252 -25.96 3.21 26.24
C ARG A 252 -24.52 3.70 26.08
N ASP A 253 -24.02 4.54 26.98
CA ASP A 253 -22.66 5.05 26.97
C ASP A 253 -21.63 3.94 27.29
N GLY A 254 -21.97 3.00 28.18
CA GLY A 254 -21.16 1.83 28.49
C GLY A 254 -21.05 0.84 27.33
N ILE A 255 -22.17 0.51 26.68
CA ILE A 255 -22.22 -0.33 25.47
C ILE A 255 -21.46 0.32 24.32
N MET A 256 -21.59 1.65 24.18
CA MET A 256 -20.88 2.41 23.16
C MET A 256 -19.36 2.39 23.39
N ASN A 257 -18.92 2.47 24.65
CA ASN A 257 -17.51 2.42 25.01
C ASN A 257 -16.88 1.04 24.76
N ASP A 258 -17.64 -0.04 24.93
CA ASP A 258 -17.24 -1.39 24.51
C ASP A 258 -16.97 -1.44 23.00
N ALA A 259 -17.93 -1.03 22.16
CA ALA A 259 -17.75 -1.01 20.71
C ALA A 259 -16.53 -0.18 20.25
N TRP A 260 -16.27 0.97 20.91
CA TRP A 260 -15.05 1.75 20.68
C TRP A 260 -13.78 0.99 21.06
N THR A 261 -13.81 0.26 22.18
CA THR A 261 -12.69 -0.56 22.66
C THR A 261 -12.41 -1.70 21.67
N THR A 262 -13.44 -2.38 21.19
CA THR A 262 -13.35 -3.42 20.16
C THR A 262 -12.72 -2.88 18.87
N LEU A 263 -13.15 -1.71 18.38
CA LEU A 263 -12.51 -1.07 17.23
C LEU A 263 -11.04 -0.69 17.51
N GLN A 264 -10.74 -0.21 18.71
CA GLN A 264 -9.39 0.25 19.08
C GLN A 264 -8.39 -0.90 19.25
N LYS A 265 -8.83 -2.03 19.80
CA LYS A 265 -7.99 -3.16 20.16
C LYS A 265 -7.96 -4.22 19.06
N ASP A 266 -9.15 -4.62 18.63
CA ASP A 266 -9.34 -5.76 17.74
C ASP A 266 -9.54 -5.34 16.28
N GLY A 267 -9.63 -4.03 16.01
CA GLY A 267 -9.85 -3.51 14.67
C GLY A 267 -11.21 -3.89 14.09
N ILE A 268 -12.18 -4.25 14.92
CA ILE A 268 -13.53 -4.64 14.48
C ILE A 268 -14.48 -3.47 14.67
N LEU A 269 -15.09 -3.04 13.57
CA LEU A 269 -16.12 -2.01 13.51
C LEU A 269 -17.50 -2.64 13.51
N GLU A 270 -18.30 -2.29 14.50
CA GLU A 270 -19.67 -2.81 14.65
C GLU A 270 -20.69 -1.82 14.08
N ASP A 271 -21.80 -2.34 13.56
CA ASP A 271 -22.83 -1.53 12.91
C ASP A 271 -23.41 -0.44 13.84
N ARG A 272 -23.66 -0.76 15.12
CA ARG A 272 -24.05 0.21 16.17
C ARG A 272 -23.08 1.38 16.31
N LEU A 273 -21.79 1.13 16.18
CA LEU A 273 -20.77 2.17 16.27
C LEU A 273 -20.79 3.07 15.02
N ILE A 274 -21.01 2.50 13.84
CA ILE A 274 -21.23 3.28 12.61
C ILE A 274 -22.47 4.16 12.77
N GLN A 275 -23.59 3.60 13.23
CA GLN A 275 -24.82 4.34 13.47
C GLN A 275 -24.61 5.50 14.44
N TYR A 276 -23.82 5.30 15.49
CA TYR A 276 -23.47 6.34 16.45
C TYR A 276 -22.55 7.42 15.87
N MET A 277 -21.51 7.05 15.13
CA MET A 277 -20.58 8.02 14.53
C MET A 277 -21.25 8.90 13.48
N TRP A 278 -22.18 8.34 12.70
CA TRP A 278 -22.73 8.95 11.50
C TRP A 278 -24.21 9.36 11.66
N GLN A 279 -24.66 9.66 12.88
CA GLN A 279 -26.05 10.04 13.17
C GLN A 279 -26.55 11.23 12.32
N GLY A 280 -25.66 12.17 12.00
CA GLY A 280 -26.00 13.36 11.21
C GLY A 280 -26.23 13.12 9.72
N PHE A 281 -25.96 11.93 9.19
CA PHE A 281 -26.11 11.57 7.77
C PHE A 281 -26.39 10.06 7.61
N SER A 282 -27.23 9.54 8.51
CA SER A 282 -27.53 8.10 8.61
C SER A 282 -28.17 7.52 7.36
N GLU A 283 -28.91 8.33 6.60
CA GLU A 283 -29.52 7.98 5.31
C GLU A 283 -28.48 7.52 4.27
N HIS A 284 -27.25 8.06 4.32
CA HIS A 284 -26.15 7.72 3.40
C HIS A 284 -25.19 6.67 3.95
N LYS A 285 -25.45 6.12 5.14
CA LYS A 285 -24.58 5.12 5.78
C LYS A 285 -24.23 3.96 4.84
N LYS A 286 -25.22 3.39 4.15
CA LYS A 286 -25.01 2.24 3.24
C LYS A 286 -24.04 2.60 2.11
N ALA A 287 -24.21 3.77 1.50
CA ALA A 287 -23.32 4.25 0.44
C ALA A 287 -21.90 4.50 0.98
N LEU A 288 -21.76 5.10 2.16
CA LEU A 288 -20.46 5.36 2.78
C LEU A 288 -19.71 4.08 3.16
N VAL A 289 -20.41 3.08 3.74
CA VAL A 289 -19.82 1.75 4.01
C VAL A 289 -19.37 1.08 2.72
N GLN A 290 -20.20 1.11 1.67
CA GLN A 290 -19.82 0.57 0.36
C GLN A 290 -18.62 1.30 -0.24
N LEU A 291 -18.52 2.61 -0.07
CA LEU A 291 -17.37 3.41 -0.50
C LEU A 291 -16.10 2.97 0.24
N MET A 292 -16.15 2.84 1.57
CA MET A 292 -15.02 2.36 2.37
C MET A 292 -14.58 0.95 1.96
N ALA A 293 -15.54 0.07 1.66
CA ALA A 293 -15.27 -1.26 1.14
C ALA A 293 -14.63 -1.21 -0.26
N LYS A 294 -15.13 -0.34 -1.16
CA LYS A 294 -14.56 -0.11 -2.50
C LYS A 294 -13.12 0.40 -2.44
N PHE A 295 -12.79 1.21 -1.44
CA PHE A 295 -11.43 1.70 -1.15
C PHE A 295 -10.53 0.68 -0.43
N ASP A 296 -11.03 -0.53 -0.16
CA ASP A 296 -10.37 -1.59 0.59
C ASP A 296 -9.97 -1.19 2.02
N LEU A 297 -10.66 -0.20 2.60
CA LEU A 297 -10.43 0.28 3.97
C LEU A 297 -11.09 -0.62 5.01
N ILE A 298 -12.17 -1.31 4.62
CA ILE A 298 -12.91 -2.27 5.44
C ILE A 298 -13.34 -3.49 4.61
N CYS A 299 -13.57 -4.62 5.28
CA CYS A 299 -14.29 -5.79 4.75
C CYS A 299 -15.25 -6.32 5.80
N GLU A 300 -16.31 -7.01 5.36
CA GLU A 300 -17.23 -7.71 6.27
C GLU A 300 -16.44 -8.76 7.06
N ALA A 301 -16.55 -8.73 8.38
CA ALA A 301 -15.92 -9.69 9.26
C ALA A 301 -16.83 -10.92 9.36
N PRO A 302 -16.29 -12.15 9.23
CA PRO A 302 -17.08 -13.35 9.40
C PRO A 302 -17.65 -13.40 10.81
N VAL A 303 -18.96 -13.65 10.91
CA VAL A 303 -19.61 -13.85 12.21
C VAL A 303 -19.18 -15.21 12.75
N GLU A 304 -18.50 -15.22 13.89
CA GLU A 304 -18.27 -16.45 14.66
C GLU A 304 -19.64 -17.07 14.93
N ARG A 305 -19.95 -18.20 14.27
CA ARG A 305 -21.19 -18.98 14.50
C ARG A 305 -21.13 -19.72 15.84
N LEU A 306 -20.72 -19.04 16.91
CA LEU A 306 -20.77 -19.59 18.25
C LEU A 306 -22.24 -19.58 18.70
N GLN A 307 -22.91 -20.72 18.49
CA GLN A 307 -24.09 -21.18 19.21
C GLN A 307 -25.25 -20.17 19.34
N GLN A 308 -25.78 -19.71 18.21
CA GLN A 308 -27.15 -19.21 18.13
C GLN A 308 -28.00 -20.14 17.27
N GLU A 309 -28.09 -21.41 17.68
CA GLU A 309 -29.34 -22.12 17.46
C GLU A 309 -30.34 -21.53 18.45
N GLN A 310 -31.43 -20.98 17.93
CA GLN A 310 -32.56 -20.35 18.65
C GLN A 310 -32.44 -18.84 18.93
N GLN A 311 -32.55 -18.03 17.88
CA GLN A 311 -33.57 -16.97 17.85
C GLN A 311 -33.83 -16.55 16.40
N ASP A 312 -34.95 -17.02 15.84
CA ASP A 312 -35.49 -16.54 14.57
C ASP A 312 -35.67 -15.01 14.62
N GLY A 313 -35.04 -14.30 13.68
CA GLY A 313 -35.45 -12.95 13.30
C GLY A 313 -34.68 -11.77 13.89
N VAL A 314 -33.56 -11.96 14.60
CA VAL A 314 -32.66 -10.83 14.91
C VAL A 314 -31.71 -10.65 13.75
N ASP A 315 -31.85 -9.53 13.03
CA ASP A 315 -30.93 -9.09 11.96
C ASP A 315 -29.50 -9.13 12.52
N THR A 316 -28.70 -10.13 12.09
CA THR A 316 -27.33 -10.33 12.59
C THR A 316 -26.56 -9.02 12.38
N GLU A 317 -26.18 -8.38 13.48
CA GLU A 317 -25.55 -7.06 13.42
C GLU A 317 -24.22 -7.18 12.66
N LYS A 318 -24.11 -6.49 11.52
CA LYS A 318 -22.93 -6.58 10.65
C LYS A 318 -21.69 -6.07 11.37
N ARG A 319 -20.57 -6.79 11.20
CA ARG A 319 -19.25 -6.41 11.72
C ARG A 319 -18.29 -6.28 10.55
N TYR A 320 -17.32 -5.38 10.68
CA TYR A 320 -16.33 -5.13 9.64
C TYR A 320 -14.93 -5.11 10.22
N TYR A 321 -13.98 -5.76 9.56
CA TYR A 321 -12.57 -5.51 9.85
C TYR A 321 -12.16 -4.14 9.33
N VAL A 322 -11.37 -3.43 10.14
CA VAL A 322 -10.67 -2.20 9.80
C VAL A 322 -9.17 -2.49 9.95
N PRO A 323 -8.49 -3.00 8.91
CA PRO A 323 -7.12 -3.51 9.04
C PRO A 323 -6.12 -2.51 9.60
N SER A 324 -6.31 -1.21 9.32
CA SER A 324 -5.46 -0.13 9.87
C SER A 324 -5.60 0.09 11.37
N ARG A 325 -6.55 -0.58 12.02
CA ARG A 325 -6.82 -0.49 13.47
C ARG A 325 -6.44 -1.76 14.23
N LEU A 326 -5.96 -2.81 13.55
CA LEU A 326 -5.50 -4.03 14.19
C LEU A 326 -4.29 -3.77 15.09
N THR A 327 -4.40 -4.15 16.36
CA THR A 327 -3.30 -4.04 17.34
C THR A 327 -2.90 -5.37 17.96
N SER A 328 -3.71 -6.41 17.79
CA SER A 328 -3.39 -7.77 18.25
C SER A 328 -2.13 -8.29 17.56
N GLU A 329 -1.19 -8.82 18.34
CA GLU A 329 -0.02 -9.49 17.78
C GLU A 329 -0.36 -10.94 17.45
N PHE A 330 0.32 -11.52 16.45
CA PHE A 330 0.18 -12.93 16.14
C PHE A 330 0.78 -13.78 17.28
N PRO A 331 0.09 -14.81 17.80
CA PRO A 331 0.57 -15.57 18.96
C PRO A 331 1.91 -16.28 18.72
N PRO A 332 2.92 -16.14 19.61
CA PRO A 332 4.20 -16.84 19.48
C PRO A 332 4.07 -18.37 19.48
N ASP A 333 3.08 -18.91 20.20
CA ASP A 333 2.84 -20.35 20.28
C ASP A 333 2.39 -20.94 18.94
N GLU A 334 1.64 -20.17 18.13
CA GLU A 334 1.27 -20.59 16.78
C GLU A 334 2.48 -20.59 15.85
N PHE A 335 3.41 -19.64 15.99
CA PHE A 335 4.69 -19.68 15.26
C PHE A 335 5.50 -20.93 15.58
N ALA A 336 5.54 -21.32 16.87
CA ALA A 336 6.31 -22.48 17.32
C ALA A 336 5.77 -23.82 16.78
N GLN A 337 4.51 -23.87 16.38
CA GLN A 337 3.89 -25.07 15.77
C GLN A 337 4.32 -25.29 14.31
N ILE A 338 4.89 -24.28 13.66
CA ILE A 338 5.34 -24.39 12.27
C ILE A 338 6.66 -25.17 12.22
N LYS A 339 6.56 -26.50 12.06
CA LYS A 339 7.72 -27.39 12.02
C LYS A 339 8.41 -27.41 10.64
N THR A 340 7.62 -27.49 9.58
CA THR A 340 8.13 -27.50 8.19
C THR A 340 7.31 -26.57 7.30
N SER A 341 8.01 -25.70 6.57
CA SER A 341 7.38 -24.68 5.72
C SER A 341 8.11 -24.51 4.39
N THR A 342 7.43 -23.83 3.47
CA THR A 342 8.04 -23.23 2.28
C THR A 342 7.81 -21.73 2.33
N ASP A 343 8.92 -20.98 2.36
CA ASP A 343 8.90 -19.53 2.54
C ASP A 343 9.27 -18.82 1.23
N PHE A 344 8.52 -17.79 0.87
CA PHE A 344 8.92 -16.80 -0.13
C PHE A 344 8.75 -15.37 0.40
N TYR A 345 9.36 -14.43 -0.32
CA TYR A 345 9.46 -13.04 0.09
C TYR A 345 9.03 -12.15 -1.05
N VAL A 346 8.12 -11.23 -0.78
CA VAL A 346 7.74 -10.16 -1.70
C VAL A 346 8.53 -8.92 -1.31
N ASP A 347 9.59 -8.62 -2.06
CA ASP A 347 10.50 -7.51 -1.78
C ASP A 347 10.09 -6.26 -2.56
N PHE A 348 9.73 -5.19 -1.87
CA PHE A 348 9.27 -3.92 -2.46
C PHE A 348 10.40 -2.92 -2.69
N ARG A 349 11.64 -3.41 -2.82
CA ARG A 349 12.82 -2.62 -3.20
C ARG A 349 13.05 -1.39 -2.31
N GLY A 350 12.76 -1.54 -1.02
CA GLY A 350 12.99 -0.52 0.00
C GLY A 350 11.80 0.40 0.31
N PHE A 351 10.60 0.17 -0.26
CA PHE A 351 9.41 0.91 0.15
C PHE A 351 8.11 0.12 0.06
N LEU A 352 7.53 -0.22 1.23
CA LEU A 352 6.22 -0.86 1.36
C LEU A 352 5.31 0.02 2.24
N PRO A 353 4.28 0.67 1.69
CA PRO A 353 3.29 1.39 2.49
C PRO A 353 2.41 0.45 3.31
N ASP A 354 2.18 0.77 4.58
CA ASP A 354 1.23 0.05 5.45
C ASP A 354 -0.16 -0.03 4.80
N GLY A 355 -0.60 1.07 4.16
CA GLY A 355 -1.87 1.12 3.44
C GLY A 355 -1.97 0.19 2.23
N LEU A 356 -0.86 -0.34 1.70
CA LEU A 356 -0.92 -1.40 0.68
C LEU A 356 -1.17 -2.76 1.33
N PHE A 357 -0.51 -3.03 2.46
CA PHE A 357 -0.69 -4.27 3.21
C PHE A 357 -2.08 -4.36 3.83
N HIS A 358 -2.63 -3.27 4.37
CA HIS A 358 -4.01 -3.23 4.87
C HIS A 358 -5.04 -3.58 3.79
N ARG A 359 -4.81 -3.15 2.53
CA ARG A 359 -5.68 -3.54 1.42
C ARG A 359 -5.51 -5.01 1.04
N LEU A 360 -4.29 -5.54 1.09
CA LEU A 360 -4.04 -6.98 0.92
C LEU A 360 -4.79 -7.80 1.98
N MET A 361 -4.84 -7.34 3.24
CA MET A 361 -5.64 -7.98 4.30
C MET A 361 -7.12 -8.03 3.94
N THR A 362 -7.69 -6.89 3.52
CA THR A 362 -9.10 -6.82 3.07
C THR A 362 -9.38 -7.78 1.91
N ARG A 363 -8.47 -7.88 0.94
CA ARG A 363 -8.60 -8.76 -0.22
C ARG A 363 -8.42 -10.24 0.13
N ALA A 364 -7.60 -10.55 1.15
CA ALA A 364 -7.44 -11.92 1.65
C ALA A 364 -8.74 -12.46 2.29
N VAL A 365 -9.44 -11.62 3.06
CA VAL A 365 -10.76 -11.99 3.62
C VAL A 365 -11.75 -12.32 2.50
N ARG A 366 -11.84 -11.46 1.48
CA ARG A 366 -12.74 -11.67 0.33
C ARG A 366 -12.38 -12.92 -0.47
N TRP A 367 -11.10 -13.13 -0.72
CA TRP A 367 -10.60 -14.29 -1.46
C TRP A 367 -11.01 -15.62 -0.78
N MET A 368 -10.98 -15.67 0.56
CA MET A 368 -11.45 -16.84 1.31
C MET A 368 -12.97 -16.96 1.32
N ASP A 369 -13.69 -15.85 1.47
CA ASP A 369 -15.16 -15.83 1.48
C ASP A 369 -15.77 -16.31 0.14
N GLU A 370 -15.20 -15.86 -0.99
CA GLU A 370 -15.59 -16.28 -2.34
C GLU A 370 -15.46 -17.80 -2.59
N ARG A 371 -14.65 -18.47 -1.77
CA ARG A 371 -14.39 -19.91 -1.83
C ARG A 371 -15.14 -20.70 -0.77
N ASN A 372 -16.01 -20.05 0.00
CA ASN A 372 -16.66 -20.63 1.18
C ASN A 372 -15.64 -21.24 2.17
N GLY A 373 -14.45 -20.65 2.24
CA GLY A 373 -13.37 -21.14 3.09
C GLY A 373 -13.54 -20.75 4.56
N VAL A 374 -12.59 -21.18 5.39
CA VAL A 374 -12.59 -20.85 6.82
C VAL A 374 -12.32 -19.34 7.00
N PRO A 375 -12.99 -18.68 7.96
CA PRO A 375 -12.70 -17.31 8.36
C PRO A 375 -11.21 -16.99 8.48
N VAL A 376 -10.80 -15.87 7.88
CA VAL A 376 -9.43 -15.36 7.95
C VAL A 376 -9.19 -14.70 9.30
N ASN A 377 -8.09 -15.05 9.94
CA ASN A 377 -7.64 -14.38 11.16
C ASN A 377 -6.64 -13.27 10.80
N LEU A 378 -7.01 -12.04 11.11
CA LEU A 378 -6.17 -10.85 10.89
C LEU A 378 -5.56 -10.37 12.19
N PHE A 379 -4.27 -10.02 12.14
CA PHE A 379 -3.53 -9.47 13.27
C PHE A 379 -2.72 -8.25 12.79
N HIS A 380 -2.19 -7.47 13.71
CA HIS A 380 -1.25 -6.41 13.39
C HIS A 380 -0.09 -6.97 12.56
N ARG A 381 0.04 -6.49 11.32
CA ARG A 381 1.08 -6.90 10.35
C ARG A 381 1.08 -8.38 9.95
N HIS A 382 0.03 -9.15 10.27
CA HIS A 382 -0.06 -10.56 9.88
C HIS A 382 -1.44 -10.94 9.31
N ILE A 383 -1.43 -11.85 8.35
CA ILE A 383 -2.62 -12.51 7.79
C ILE A 383 -2.43 -14.02 7.97
N SER A 384 -3.35 -14.68 8.65
CA SER A 384 -3.36 -16.14 8.81
C SER A 384 -4.54 -16.73 8.03
N LEU A 385 -4.22 -17.64 7.11
CA LEU A 385 -5.14 -18.26 6.16
C LEU A 385 -5.09 -19.78 6.31
N MET A 386 -6.25 -20.42 6.28
CA MET A 386 -6.38 -21.86 6.06
C MET A 386 -6.71 -22.06 4.57
N VAL A 387 -5.70 -22.41 3.77
CA VAL A 387 -5.80 -22.46 2.30
C VAL A 387 -6.70 -23.61 1.86
N ASP A 388 -6.56 -24.75 2.53
CA ASP A 388 -7.42 -25.94 2.40
C ASP A 388 -7.48 -26.67 3.76
N GLU A 389 -8.06 -27.87 3.80
CA GLU A 389 -8.24 -28.65 5.05
C GLU A 389 -6.92 -28.97 5.79
N VAL A 390 -5.76 -28.89 5.11
CA VAL A 390 -4.47 -29.32 5.66
C VAL A 390 -3.36 -28.27 5.55
N HIS A 391 -3.46 -27.30 4.64
CA HIS A 391 -2.44 -26.28 4.40
C HIS A 391 -2.85 -24.91 4.95
N CYS A 392 -1.92 -24.29 5.66
CA CYS A 392 -2.04 -22.93 6.18
C CYS A 392 -1.01 -22.00 5.53
N ALA A 393 -1.34 -20.71 5.46
CA ALA A 393 -0.43 -19.66 5.02
C ALA A 393 -0.41 -18.49 6.00
N LEU A 394 0.79 -18.04 6.33
CA LEU A 394 1.04 -16.86 7.16
C LEU A 394 1.78 -15.81 6.35
N LEU A 395 1.15 -14.64 6.16
CA LEU A 395 1.78 -13.48 5.53
C LEU A 395 2.15 -12.48 6.62
N GLU A 396 3.43 -12.14 6.72
CA GLU A 396 3.99 -11.22 7.70
C GLU A 396 4.59 -10.00 6.99
N MET A 397 4.15 -8.80 7.36
CA MET A 397 4.79 -7.58 6.93
C MET A 397 6.03 -7.31 7.79
N LEU A 398 7.21 -7.65 7.27
CA LEU A 398 8.50 -7.45 7.96
C LEU A 398 8.77 -5.96 8.24
N PRO A 399 9.64 -5.62 9.23
CA PRO A 399 9.87 -4.24 9.65
C PRO A 399 10.10 -3.25 8.48
N PRO A 400 9.72 -1.96 8.62
CA PRO A 400 9.72 -1.01 7.50
C PRO A 400 11.03 -0.90 6.71
N LEU A 401 12.18 -1.07 7.37
CA LEU A 401 13.51 -1.03 6.73
C LEU A 401 13.74 -2.17 5.74
N GLU A 402 13.06 -3.31 5.92
CA GLU A 402 13.15 -4.45 5.00
C GLU A 402 12.20 -4.31 3.81
N ALA A 403 11.13 -3.52 3.96
CA ALA A 403 10.10 -3.30 2.95
C ALA A 403 9.68 -4.61 2.24
N THR A 404 9.41 -5.65 3.02
CA THR A 404 9.19 -7.00 2.51
C THR A 404 7.99 -7.64 3.20
N ILE A 405 7.20 -8.41 2.45
CA ILE A 405 6.23 -9.35 3.02
C ILE A 405 6.84 -10.74 2.97
N LYS A 406 6.97 -11.39 4.13
CA LYS A 406 7.33 -12.81 4.21
C LYS A 406 6.04 -13.63 4.12
N VAL A 407 6.04 -14.65 3.26
CA VAL A 407 4.93 -15.59 3.14
C VAL A 407 5.44 -16.98 3.49
N THR A 408 4.80 -17.59 4.48
CA THR A 408 5.16 -18.91 5.03
C THR A 408 4.00 -19.85 4.80
N VAL A 409 4.17 -20.86 3.95
CA VAL A 409 3.16 -21.90 3.71
C VAL A 409 3.58 -23.18 4.41
N PHE A 410 2.67 -23.80 5.15
CA PHE A 410 2.95 -24.97 5.98
C PHE A 410 1.73 -25.87 6.12
N ARG A 411 1.91 -27.05 6.71
CA ARG A 411 0.80 -27.96 7.05
C ARG A 411 0.34 -27.75 8.48
N GLY A 412 -0.96 -27.55 8.68
CA GLY A 412 -1.58 -27.43 9.99
C GLY A 412 -1.62 -28.76 10.74
N ALA A 413 -1.80 -28.72 12.05
CA ALA A 413 -2.08 -29.92 12.84
C ALA A 413 -3.55 -30.32 12.63
N VAL A 414 -3.79 -31.50 12.07
CA VAL A 414 -5.15 -32.06 11.94
C VAL A 414 -5.62 -32.53 13.32
N ALA A 415 -6.72 -31.98 13.82
CA ALA A 415 -7.20 -32.18 15.19
C ALA A 415 -7.59 -33.63 15.53
N ASP A 416 -7.78 -34.50 14.53
CA ASP A 416 -8.32 -35.85 14.70
C ASP A 416 -7.38 -37.00 14.28
N SER A 417 -6.08 -36.74 14.09
CA SER A 417 -5.12 -37.83 13.82
C SER A 417 -4.11 -37.98 14.95
N ASP A 418 -4.19 -39.09 15.69
CA ASP A 418 -3.18 -39.59 16.65
C ASP A 418 -1.80 -39.88 16.02
N HIS A 419 -1.60 -39.45 14.76
CA HIS A 419 -0.33 -39.50 14.06
C HIS A 419 0.25 -38.09 13.94
N ASP A 420 1.22 -37.77 14.80
CA ASP A 420 2.14 -36.62 14.73
C ASP A 420 3.00 -36.60 13.43
N GLY A 421 2.66 -37.43 12.42
CA GLY A 421 3.44 -37.67 11.21
C GLY A 421 3.16 -36.72 10.04
N ASP A 422 2.09 -35.92 10.07
CA ASP A 422 1.71 -35.09 8.90
C ASP A 422 2.20 -33.63 8.97
N SER A 423 2.38 -33.06 10.18
CA SER A 423 2.91 -31.69 10.39
C SER A 423 4.41 -31.54 10.08
N HIS A 424 5.15 -32.65 10.05
CA HIS A 424 6.57 -32.70 9.69
C HIS A 424 6.81 -32.79 8.18
N LYS A 425 5.75 -32.90 7.36
CA LYS A 425 5.90 -32.93 5.90
C LYS A 425 5.81 -31.51 5.33
N PRO A 426 6.62 -31.18 4.32
CA PRO A 426 6.52 -29.90 3.63
C PRO A 426 5.12 -29.74 3.01
N PRO A 427 4.64 -28.49 2.85
CA PRO A 427 3.38 -28.23 2.16
C PRO A 427 3.42 -28.74 0.71
N ALA A 428 2.25 -29.04 0.17
CA ALA A 428 2.12 -29.41 -1.24
C ALA A 428 2.54 -28.23 -2.14
N PRO A 429 3.34 -28.47 -3.20
CA PRO A 429 3.70 -27.42 -4.17
C PRO A 429 2.52 -26.67 -4.78
N SER A 430 1.37 -27.33 -4.95
CA SER A 430 0.13 -26.72 -5.44
C SER A 430 -0.41 -25.66 -4.48
N ALA A 431 -0.40 -25.93 -3.17
CA ALA A 431 -0.83 -24.96 -2.16
C ALA A 431 0.13 -23.76 -2.10
N VAL A 432 1.44 -24.00 -2.22
CA VAL A 432 2.44 -22.91 -2.29
C VAL A 432 2.22 -22.04 -3.52
N ARG A 433 1.97 -22.67 -4.68
CA ARG A 433 1.66 -21.99 -5.94
C ARG A 433 0.41 -21.13 -5.78
N GLU A 434 -0.66 -21.70 -5.27
CA GLU A 434 -1.95 -21.02 -5.11
C GLU A 434 -1.85 -19.77 -4.22
N VAL A 435 -1.18 -19.86 -3.07
CA VAL A 435 -0.94 -18.71 -2.20
C VAL A 435 -0.10 -17.65 -2.90
N MET A 436 0.93 -18.07 -3.65
CA MET A 436 1.77 -17.15 -4.40
C MET A 436 1.00 -16.44 -5.52
N ASP A 437 0.15 -17.15 -6.25
CA ASP A 437 -0.70 -16.59 -7.29
C ASP A 437 -1.69 -15.59 -6.68
N PHE A 438 -2.37 -15.95 -5.58
CA PHE A 438 -3.22 -15.01 -4.83
C PHE A 438 -2.47 -13.72 -4.45
N VAL A 439 -1.28 -13.84 -3.84
CA VAL A 439 -0.50 -12.68 -3.39
C VAL A 439 -0.08 -11.82 -4.58
N THR A 440 0.43 -12.43 -5.65
CA THR A 440 0.95 -11.69 -6.81
C THR A 440 -0.16 -11.03 -7.63
N GLU A 441 -1.25 -11.75 -7.93
CA GLU A 441 -2.41 -11.21 -8.64
C GLU A 441 -3.08 -10.09 -7.84
N THR A 442 -3.23 -10.26 -6.52
CA THR A 442 -3.80 -9.23 -5.65
C THR A 442 -2.91 -7.99 -5.61
N LEU A 443 -1.59 -8.15 -5.46
CA LEU A 443 -0.66 -7.03 -5.44
C LEU A 443 -0.60 -6.31 -6.80
N ASP A 444 -0.65 -7.03 -7.92
CA ASP A 444 -0.68 -6.43 -9.25
C ASP A 444 -1.97 -5.63 -9.48
N SER A 445 -3.11 -6.17 -9.05
CA SER A 445 -4.38 -5.43 -9.04
C SER A 445 -4.29 -4.18 -8.15
N LEU A 446 -3.79 -4.29 -6.91
CA LEU A 446 -3.64 -3.15 -6.01
C LEU A 446 -2.68 -2.08 -6.54
N ARG A 447 -1.59 -2.48 -7.20
CA ARG A 447 -0.66 -1.55 -7.85
C ARG A 447 -1.34 -0.78 -8.97
N GLN A 448 -2.10 -1.47 -9.83
CA GLN A 448 -2.81 -0.83 -10.94
C GLN A 448 -3.81 0.22 -10.45
N HIS A 449 -4.52 -0.06 -9.35
CA HIS A 449 -5.57 0.83 -8.82
C HIS A 449 -5.02 1.92 -7.89
N TRP A 450 -4.03 1.63 -7.05
CA TRP A 450 -3.66 2.50 -5.93
C TRP A 450 -2.21 2.98 -5.95
N ALA A 451 -1.29 2.24 -6.55
CA ALA A 451 0.14 2.47 -6.35
C ALA A 451 0.99 2.02 -7.56
N ARG A 452 0.73 2.65 -8.71
CA ARG A 452 1.22 2.21 -10.03
C ARG A 452 2.74 2.13 -10.14
N MET A 453 3.47 2.97 -9.41
CA MET A 453 4.93 3.03 -9.45
C MET A 453 5.61 2.13 -8.41
N ILE A 454 4.86 1.44 -7.55
CA ILE A 454 5.43 0.41 -6.70
C ILE A 454 5.96 -0.71 -7.59
N GLU A 455 7.13 -1.22 -7.28
CA GLU A 455 7.70 -2.41 -7.88
C GLU A 455 8.01 -3.42 -6.79
N TYR A 456 7.82 -4.70 -7.10
CA TYR A 456 8.21 -5.77 -6.20
C TYR A 456 8.83 -6.92 -6.97
N ASP A 457 9.59 -7.74 -6.26
CA ASP A 457 10.10 -9.00 -6.77
C ASP A 457 9.77 -10.15 -5.80
N VAL A 458 9.33 -11.27 -6.36
CA VAL A 458 9.16 -12.53 -5.60
C VAL A 458 10.51 -13.22 -5.48
N CYS A 459 10.91 -13.49 -4.24
CA CYS A 459 12.22 -13.99 -3.87
C CYS A 459 12.14 -15.23 -2.97
N PHE A 460 13.21 -16.03 -2.98
CA PHE A 460 13.48 -17.08 -1.99
C PHE A 460 14.86 -16.87 -1.36
N LEU A 461 15.14 -17.49 -0.21
CA LEU A 461 16.46 -17.39 0.42
C LEU A 461 17.42 -18.45 -0.13
N CYS A 462 18.66 -18.05 -0.41
CA CYS A 462 19.72 -19.00 -0.70
C CYS A 462 19.93 -19.95 0.49
N PRO A 463 19.84 -21.29 0.30
CA PRO A 463 19.98 -22.25 1.39
C PRO A 463 21.34 -22.21 2.13
N LYS A 464 22.35 -21.57 1.54
CA LYS A 464 23.73 -21.53 2.07
C LYS A 464 24.12 -20.20 2.73
N CYS A 465 23.50 -19.08 2.34
CA CYS A 465 23.89 -17.76 2.85
C CYS A 465 22.72 -16.83 3.16
N SER A 466 21.49 -17.30 3.02
CA SER A 466 20.27 -16.56 3.32
C SER A 466 20.08 -15.25 2.54
N MET A 467 20.84 -15.04 1.46
CA MET A 467 20.62 -13.92 0.56
C MET A 467 19.38 -14.17 -0.30
N LYS A 468 18.52 -13.15 -0.43
CA LYS A 468 17.35 -13.17 -1.33
C LYS A 468 17.78 -13.38 -2.78
N LYS A 469 17.06 -14.25 -3.49
CA LYS A 469 17.21 -14.54 -4.92
C LYS A 469 15.86 -14.52 -5.61
N LEU A 470 15.85 -13.95 -6.81
CA LEU A 470 14.64 -13.82 -7.62
C LEU A 470 14.13 -15.20 -8.02
N LEU A 471 12.86 -15.48 -7.72
CA LEU A 471 12.26 -16.77 -8.03
C LEU A 471 12.19 -16.98 -9.55
N LYS A 472 11.91 -15.93 -10.32
CA LYS A 472 11.89 -15.96 -11.81
C LYS A 472 13.23 -16.40 -12.43
N ASP A 473 14.35 -16.18 -11.75
CA ASP A 473 15.66 -16.58 -12.29
C ASP A 473 15.85 -18.10 -12.26
N CYS A 474 15.04 -18.83 -11.47
CA CYS A 474 15.06 -20.29 -11.47
C CYS A 474 14.58 -20.92 -12.79
N TYR A 475 13.89 -20.17 -13.66
CA TYR A 475 13.51 -20.63 -15.00
C TYR A 475 14.63 -20.49 -16.04
N LYS A 476 15.67 -19.69 -15.77
CA LYS A 476 16.70 -19.35 -16.75
C LYS A 476 17.75 -20.44 -16.96
N GLY A 477 17.80 -21.44 -16.09
CA GLY A 477 18.79 -22.52 -16.16
C GLY A 477 18.63 -23.55 -15.06
N MET A 478 19.44 -24.62 -15.13
CA MET A 478 19.45 -25.71 -14.16
C MET A 478 20.09 -25.34 -12.82
N SER A 479 20.86 -24.26 -12.78
CA SER A 479 21.51 -23.74 -11.58
C SER A 479 21.52 -22.21 -11.58
N LEU A 480 21.56 -21.63 -10.38
CA LEU A 480 21.65 -20.20 -10.14
C LEU A 480 22.87 -19.87 -9.28
N ASN A 481 23.62 -18.84 -9.68
CA ASN A 481 24.78 -18.38 -8.94
C ASN A 481 24.40 -17.38 -7.85
N CYS A 482 24.88 -17.62 -6.64
CA CYS A 482 24.73 -16.77 -5.47
C CYS A 482 26.11 -16.50 -4.87
N GLY A 483 26.85 -15.55 -5.44
CA GLY A 483 28.26 -15.36 -5.11
C GLY A 483 29.04 -16.62 -5.43
N ILE A 484 29.64 -17.25 -4.41
CA ILE A 484 30.36 -18.52 -4.52
C ILE A 484 29.45 -19.77 -4.49
N HIS A 485 28.16 -19.60 -4.21
CA HIS A 485 27.21 -20.71 -4.08
C HIS A 485 26.50 -21.00 -5.39
N ILE A 486 26.47 -22.27 -5.79
CA ILE A 486 25.64 -22.75 -6.90
C ILE A 486 24.38 -23.38 -6.29
N ILE A 487 23.22 -22.88 -6.70
CA ILE A 487 21.90 -23.33 -6.23
C ILE A 487 21.24 -24.14 -7.35
N PRO A 488 21.01 -25.46 -7.18
CA PRO A 488 20.23 -26.23 -8.13
C PRO A 488 18.78 -25.73 -8.19
N THR A 489 18.27 -25.41 -9.38
CA THR A 489 16.93 -24.80 -9.53
C THR A 489 15.80 -25.82 -9.52
N ALA A 490 16.07 -27.10 -9.77
CA ALA A 490 15.04 -28.15 -9.82
C ALA A 490 14.24 -28.26 -8.51
N ALA A 491 14.92 -28.33 -7.36
CA ALA A 491 14.27 -28.44 -6.05
C ALA A 491 13.46 -27.18 -5.70
N ILE A 492 13.94 -26.00 -6.08
CA ILE A 492 13.21 -24.74 -5.87
C ILE A 492 11.95 -24.71 -6.73
N ARG A 493 12.08 -25.02 -8.04
CA ARG A 493 10.94 -25.09 -8.95
C ARG A 493 9.87 -26.06 -8.47
N PHE A 494 10.29 -27.24 -8.00
CA PHE A 494 9.36 -28.22 -7.43
C PHE A 494 8.62 -27.65 -6.21
N LYS A 495 9.31 -27.04 -5.24
CA LYS A 495 8.67 -26.49 -4.02
C LYS A 495 7.64 -25.40 -4.30
N PHE A 496 7.86 -24.58 -5.31
CA PHE A 496 6.98 -23.47 -5.67
C PHE A 496 5.96 -23.82 -6.77
N GLY A 497 5.76 -25.11 -7.07
CA GLY A 497 4.82 -25.56 -8.10
C GLY A 497 5.12 -24.94 -9.46
N MET A 498 6.39 -24.72 -9.79
CA MET A 498 6.86 -24.18 -11.07
C MET A 498 6.97 -25.31 -12.08
N SER A 499 5.94 -25.46 -12.92
CA SER A 499 6.00 -26.37 -14.06
C SER A 499 7.12 -25.94 -15.01
N VAL A 500 7.82 -26.93 -15.54
CA VAL A 500 8.70 -26.74 -16.70
C VAL A 500 7.79 -27.00 -17.90
N GLU A 501 7.45 -25.97 -18.68
CA GLU A 501 6.89 -26.26 -20.00
C GLU A 501 7.92 -27.08 -20.79
N GLY A 502 7.60 -28.34 -21.05
CA GLY A 502 8.28 -29.14 -22.08
C GLY A 502 9.17 -30.32 -21.67
N VAL A 503 9.03 -30.93 -20.48
CA VAL A 503 9.62 -32.27 -20.24
C VAL A 503 8.67 -33.13 -19.40
N GLU A 504 8.12 -34.19 -19.98
CA GLU A 504 7.37 -35.22 -19.25
C GLU A 504 8.26 -35.85 -18.16
N PRO A 505 7.72 -36.18 -16.97
CA PRO A 505 8.48 -36.85 -15.94
C PRO A 505 8.73 -38.31 -16.36
N GLY A 506 9.93 -38.58 -16.88
CA GLY A 506 10.42 -39.93 -17.09
C GLY A 506 10.50 -40.67 -15.75
N ASN A 507 9.85 -41.84 -15.70
CA ASN A 507 9.86 -42.77 -14.57
C ASN A 507 11.27 -42.94 -13.96
N GLU A 508 11.44 -42.58 -12.71
CA GLU A 508 12.57 -43.07 -11.91
C GLU A 508 12.21 -44.45 -11.35
N SER A 509 12.90 -45.48 -11.85
CA SER A 509 13.08 -46.76 -11.17
C SER A 509 14.58 -46.95 -10.91
N PRO A 510 14.99 -47.63 -9.81
CA PRO A 510 16.35 -47.56 -9.31
C PRO A 510 17.31 -48.40 -10.14
N ILE A 511 18.44 -47.82 -10.52
CA ILE A 511 19.51 -48.49 -11.27
C ILE A 511 20.26 -49.45 -10.34
N SER A 512 20.17 -50.75 -10.63
CA SER A 512 21.09 -51.78 -10.13
C SER A 512 22.33 -51.87 -11.03
N MET A 513 23.52 -51.69 -10.45
CA MET A 513 24.81 -51.88 -11.13
C MET A 513 25.02 -53.35 -11.52
N SER A 514 25.40 -53.60 -12.78
CA SER A 514 26.18 -54.78 -13.15
C SER A 514 27.10 -54.47 -14.33
N VAL A 515 28.37 -54.83 -14.15
CA VAL A 515 29.48 -54.65 -15.09
C VAL A 515 29.55 -55.87 -16.02
N LYS A 516 29.77 -55.66 -17.33
CA LYS A 516 30.62 -56.52 -18.20
C LYS A 516 30.71 -56.02 -19.65
N GLY A 517 31.93 -55.99 -20.18
CA GLY A 517 32.24 -56.49 -21.53
C GLY A 517 32.47 -55.47 -22.66
N VAL A 518 33.75 -55.22 -22.93
CA VAL A 518 34.37 -54.72 -24.19
C VAL A 518 34.35 -55.93 -25.17
N GLU A 519 34.10 -55.92 -26.49
CA GLU A 519 34.60 -55.15 -27.65
C GLU A 519 33.93 -55.69 -28.97
N PRO A 520 34.39 -55.43 -30.24
CA PRO A 520 33.92 -54.40 -31.18
C PRO A 520 33.35 -54.94 -32.53
N GLY A 521 32.94 -54.00 -33.41
CA GLY A 521 33.02 -54.16 -34.87
C GLY A 521 31.69 -54.10 -35.64
N ASN A 522 31.52 -53.06 -36.48
CA ASN A 522 31.62 -53.19 -37.94
C ASN A 522 31.30 -51.89 -38.69
N GLU A 523 31.84 -51.84 -39.90
CA GLU A 523 32.08 -50.73 -40.80
C GLU A 523 30.86 -50.25 -41.63
N SER A 524 30.76 -48.92 -41.79
CA SER A 524 30.49 -48.14 -43.02
C SER A 524 29.15 -48.30 -43.80
N PRO A 525 28.88 -47.46 -44.82
CA PRO A 525 28.72 -45.99 -44.85
C PRO A 525 27.34 -45.60 -45.49
N ILE A 526 27.04 -44.31 -45.75
CA ILE A 526 26.44 -43.78 -47.01
C ILE A 526 25.67 -42.43 -46.85
N SER A 527 26.05 -41.53 -47.77
CA SER A 527 25.35 -40.42 -48.46
C SER A 527 24.92 -39.11 -47.77
N MET A 528 25.62 -38.08 -48.26
CA MET A 528 25.24 -36.69 -48.53
C MET A 528 23.81 -36.46 -49.06
N SER A 529 23.23 -35.32 -48.71
CA SER A 529 22.78 -34.36 -49.73
C SER A 529 22.73 -32.92 -49.18
N VAL A 530 23.24 -32.02 -50.03
CA VAL A 530 23.46 -30.59 -49.84
C VAL A 530 22.42 -29.81 -50.64
N LYS A 531 21.98 -28.65 -50.12
CA LYS A 531 21.58 -27.42 -50.84
C LYS A 531 21.47 -26.33 -49.76
N GLY A 532 22.40 -25.39 -49.59
CA GLY A 532 22.63 -24.18 -50.41
C GLY A 532 21.72 -23.05 -49.88
N VAL A 533 22.10 -21.79 -49.61
CA VAL A 533 23.17 -20.91 -50.12
C VAL A 533 23.27 -19.69 -49.17
N GLU A 534 24.50 -19.29 -48.80
CA GLU A 534 24.94 -17.99 -48.22
C GLU A 534 25.24 -16.97 -49.38
N PRO A 535 25.64 -15.67 -49.23
CA PRO A 535 26.37 -15.04 -48.10
C PRO A 535 26.04 -13.54 -47.83
N GLY A 536 26.75 -12.92 -46.88
CA GLY A 536 26.89 -11.46 -46.84
C GLY A 536 27.49 -10.87 -45.55
N ASN A 537 28.80 -11.08 -45.37
CA ASN A 537 29.67 -10.46 -44.35
C ASN A 537 29.62 -8.91 -44.35
N GLU A 538 29.87 -8.30 -43.19
CA GLU A 538 31.01 -7.37 -42.99
C GLU A 538 31.17 -7.02 -41.50
N SER A 539 32.38 -7.28 -40.98
CA SER A 539 32.97 -6.58 -39.83
C SER A 539 34.11 -5.71 -40.38
N PRO A 540 34.66 -4.74 -39.61
CA PRO A 540 35.98 -5.05 -39.05
C PRO A 540 36.42 -4.26 -37.77
N ILE A 541 37.45 -4.85 -37.12
CA ILE A 541 38.61 -4.24 -36.42
C ILE A 541 38.54 -3.85 -34.93
N SER A 542 39.45 -4.51 -34.21
CA SER A 542 40.00 -4.25 -32.88
C SER A 542 41.15 -3.23 -32.87
N MET A 543 41.35 -2.50 -31.76
CA MET A 543 42.69 -2.07 -31.30
C MET A 543 42.77 -2.09 -29.77
N SER A 544 43.76 -2.81 -29.26
CA SER A 544 44.27 -2.83 -27.89
C SER A 544 45.33 -1.73 -27.72
N VAL A 545 45.53 -1.19 -26.50
CA VAL A 545 46.86 -0.85 -25.92
C VAL A 545 46.74 -0.50 -24.41
N LYS A 546 47.50 -1.29 -23.62
CA LYS A 546 48.26 -1.03 -22.37
C LYS A 546 47.61 -0.38 -21.15
N GLY A 547 47.73 -1.08 -20.02
CA GLY A 547 47.49 -0.57 -18.67
C GLY A 547 48.70 0.05 -17.99
N VAL A 548 48.44 0.60 -16.80
CA VAL A 548 49.35 0.80 -15.66
C VAL A 548 48.50 0.83 -14.38
N GLU A 549 48.76 -0.09 -13.46
CA GLU A 549 48.62 0.04 -12.00
C GLU A 549 50.07 0.06 -11.42
N PRO A 550 50.35 0.27 -10.11
CA PRO A 550 49.47 0.42 -8.92
C PRO A 550 49.91 1.58 -7.98
N GLY A 551 49.21 1.76 -6.84
CA GLY A 551 49.76 2.55 -5.72
C GLY A 551 48.85 2.61 -4.49
N ASN A 552 49.18 1.81 -3.48
CA ASN A 552 48.61 1.73 -2.13
C ASN A 552 48.45 3.08 -1.41
N GLU A 553 47.44 3.19 -0.54
CA GLU A 553 47.64 3.17 0.93
C GLU A 553 46.31 3.39 1.69
N SER A 554 46.22 2.68 2.81
CA SER A 554 45.25 2.80 3.90
C SER A 554 46.11 2.79 5.19
N PRO A 555 45.56 2.84 6.42
CA PRO A 555 44.43 3.59 6.99
C PRO A 555 44.85 4.29 8.31
N ILE A 556 44.17 5.34 8.80
CA ILE A 556 44.25 5.67 10.24
C ILE A 556 42.89 6.11 10.81
N THR A 557 42.57 5.43 11.91
CA THR A 557 41.57 5.62 12.98
C THR A 557 41.42 7.07 13.47
N SER A 558 40.30 7.54 14.04
CA SER A 558 39.83 7.13 15.37
C SER A 558 38.48 7.76 15.74
N LYS A 559 37.75 6.99 16.54
CA LYS A 559 36.62 7.34 17.43
C LYS A 559 36.75 8.72 18.09
N GLU A 560 35.64 9.41 18.27
CA GLU A 560 35.17 9.76 19.62
C GLU A 560 33.71 10.24 19.65
N SER A 561 32.98 9.64 20.59
CA SER A 561 31.60 9.88 21.00
C SER A 561 31.44 11.25 21.66
N ILE A 562 30.26 11.88 21.61
CA ILE A 562 29.64 12.60 22.75
C ILE A 562 28.13 12.81 22.49
N LYS A 563 27.36 12.04 23.27
CA LYS A 563 26.17 12.35 24.08
C LYS A 563 25.18 13.46 23.62
N SER A 564 24.04 12.93 23.21
CA SER A 564 22.62 13.29 23.42
C SER A 564 22.17 14.34 24.48
N VAL A 565 20.94 14.82 24.22
CA VAL A 565 19.82 15.26 25.12
C VAL A 565 19.58 16.79 25.15
N PRO A 566 18.32 17.28 25.19
CA PRO A 566 17.12 17.02 24.38
C PRO A 566 16.53 18.37 23.86
N HIS A 567 15.36 18.40 23.19
CA HIS A 567 14.24 19.30 23.55
C HIS A 567 13.15 19.41 22.46
N LEU A 568 11.92 19.24 22.95
CA LEU A 568 10.65 19.86 22.61
C LEU A 568 10.28 20.04 21.13
N PHE A 569 9.35 19.21 20.68
CA PHE A 569 8.42 19.55 19.60
C PHE A 569 6.98 19.37 20.09
N HIS A 570 6.20 20.44 19.92
CA HIS A 570 4.75 20.44 19.89
C HIS A 570 4.33 20.83 18.48
N VAL A 571 3.65 19.92 17.77
CA VAL A 571 2.50 20.18 16.91
C VAL A 571 1.52 19.02 17.13
#